data_AF-J3MFT3-F1
#
_entry.id   AF-J3MFT3-F1
#
_cell.length_a   1.000
_cell.length_b   1.000
_cell.length_c   1.000
_cell.angle_alpha   90.00
_cell.angle_beta   90.00
_cell.angle_gamma   90.00
#
_symmetry.space_group_name_H-M   'P 1'
#
loop_
_entity.id
_entity.type
_entity.pdbx_description
1 polymer ?
#
loop_
_entity_poly.entity_id
_entity_poly.type
_entity_poly.pdbx_seq_one_letter_code
_entity_poly.pdbx_strand_id
1 'polypeptide(L)'
;MVVAMADYFAGRVRSIIQRYTIERHWTSLNEETGGMNDVLYQLYTITKDQRHLVLAHLFDKPCFLGLLAVQADSLSGFHANTHIPVVVGGQMRYEVTGDPLYKEIATFFMDIVNSSHSYATGGTSVSEFWSNPKHLAEALTTETEESCTTYNMLKVSRHLFRWTKEIAYADYYERALINGVLSIQRGRDPGVMIYMLPQGPGRSKAVSYHGWGTQYNSFWCCYGTGIESFSKLGDSIYFEEKGNKPGLYIIQYIPSTLNWRTVGLTVTQQVKPLSSSDQYHQVSLSIYAEKTNGQYATLNVRIPSWTSVNGAKATLNDKDLQLASPGIFLTISKQWYNGDHLLLQFPINLRTEAIKDDRPQVASLNAILFGPFLLAGLTTGDWDARTGGAAAASDWIAPVPESHNSQLVTLTQESGGKTLVLSTVNDTSLAMQERPEATGGTDAALSTLKSSADERVIKDQGCH
;
A
#
# COMPACT_ATOMS: atom_id res chain seq x y z
N MET A 1 -11.86 5.33 30.39
CA MET A 1 -10.83 6.32 30.01
C MET A 1 -11.27 7.16 28.82
N VAL A 2 -11.46 6.58 27.62
CA VAL A 2 -11.78 7.34 26.38
C VAL A 2 -13.02 8.24 26.51
N VAL A 3 -14.10 7.76 27.13
CA VAL A 3 -15.31 8.58 27.39
C VAL A 3 -14.97 9.83 28.23
N ALA A 4 -14.18 9.68 29.30
CA ALA A 4 -13.79 10.80 30.15
C ALA A 4 -12.89 11.82 29.41
N MET A 5 -12.05 11.34 28.49
CA MET A 5 -11.27 12.22 27.60
C MET A 5 -12.19 12.98 26.63
N ALA A 6 -13.16 12.30 26.02
CA ALA A 6 -14.15 12.93 25.15
C ALA A 6 -14.98 13.98 25.89
N ASP A 7 -15.43 13.69 27.12
CA ASP A 7 -16.12 14.66 27.98
C ASP A 7 -15.24 15.88 28.32
N TYR A 8 -13.96 15.66 28.61
CA TYR A 8 -13.00 16.75 28.84
C TYR A 8 -12.87 17.66 27.61
N PHE A 9 -12.65 17.08 26.43
CA PHE A 9 -12.55 17.84 25.18
C PHE A 9 -13.88 18.53 24.82
N ALA A 10 -15.03 17.89 25.04
CA ALA A 10 -16.34 18.50 24.85
C ALA A 10 -16.50 19.77 25.70
N GLY A 11 -16.08 19.72 26.97
CA GLY A 11 -16.08 20.87 27.87
C GLY A 11 -15.20 22.02 27.36
N ARG A 12 -14.00 21.71 26.84
CA ARG A 12 -13.05 22.70 26.29
C ARG A 12 -13.58 23.35 25.02
N VAL A 13 -14.05 22.54 24.05
CA VAL A 13 -14.64 23.03 22.80
C VAL A 13 -15.85 23.91 23.09
N ARG A 14 -16.77 23.46 23.96
CA ARG A 14 -17.92 24.25 24.38
C ARG A 14 -17.50 25.58 25.00
N SER A 15 -16.48 25.59 25.85
CA SER A 15 -15.96 26.81 26.48
C SER A 15 -15.39 27.79 25.45
N ILE A 16 -14.68 27.30 24.43
CA ILE A 16 -14.15 28.13 23.33
C ILE A 16 -15.31 28.73 22.53
N ILE A 17 -16.30 27.92 22.15
CA ILE A 17 -17.44 28.39 21.35
C ILE A 17 -18.26 29.42 22.12
N GLN A 18 -18.54 29.18 23.41
CA GLN A 18 -19.32 30.09 24.25
C GLN A 18 -18.60 31.41 24.54
N ARG A 19 -17.27 31.36 24.72
CA ARG A 19 -16.46 32.56 25.02
C ARG A 19 -16.10 33.37 23.77
N TYR A 20 -15.93 32.70 22.65
CA TYR A 20 -15.54 33.29 21.39
C TYR A 20 -16.63 33.02 20.36
N THR A 21 -16.44 32.09 19.43
CA THR A 21 -17.43 31.67 18.44
C THR A 21 -17.13 30.26 17.92
N ILE A 22 -18.03 29.70 17.09
CA ILE A 22 -17.77 28.43 16.38
C ILE A 22 -16.69 28.58 15.31
N GLU A 23 -16.62 29.74 14.65
CA GLU A 23 -15.58 30.07 13.68
C GLU A 23 -14.21 30.11 14.36
N ARG A 24 -14.11 30.60 15.60
CA ARG A 24 -12.86 30.56 16.36
C ARG A 24 -12.41 29.13 16.65
N HIS A 25 -13.34 28.23 16.97
CA HIS A 25 -13.05 26.80 17.13
C HIS A 25 -12.51 26.20 15.84
N TRP A 26 -13.21 26.36 14.70
CA TRP A 26 -12.72 25.83 13.42
C TRP A 26 -11.42 26.47 12.94
N THR A 27 -11.20 27.75 13.23
CA THR A 27 -9.91 28.42 12.99
C THR A 27 -8.78 27.74 13.77
N SER A 28 -9.05 27.29 15.00
CA SER A 28 -8.04 26.55 15.79
C SER A 28 -7.71 25.17 15.22
N LEU A 29 -8.59 24.58 14.40
CA LEU A 29 -8.34 23.34 13.66
C LEU A 29 -7.49 23.55 12.40
N ASN A 30 -6.95 24.75 12.19
CA ASN A 30 -5.84 24.94 11.24
C ASN A 30 -4.53 24.38 11.79
N GLU A 31 -4.43 24.21 13.10
CA GLU A 31 -3.46 23.30 13.71
C GLU A 31 -3.87 21.84 13.45
N GLU A 32 -2.89 20.95 13.34
CA GLU A 32 -3.15 19.54 13.13
C GLU A 32 -3.91 18.93 14.30
N THR A 33 -5.03 18.26 13.99
CA THR A 33 -5.86 17.56 15.00
C THR A 33 -5.93 16.06 14.77
N GLY A 34 -5.24 15.53 13.75
CA GLY A 34 -5.34 14.12 13.37
C GLY A 34 -6.78 13.67 13.13
N GLY A 35 -7.08 12.41 13.43
CA GLY A 35 -8.40 11.80 13.25
C GLY A 35 -9.37 12.03 14.41
N MET A 36 -9.45 13.24 14.98
CA MET A 36 -10.35 13.51 16.11
C MET A 36 -11.82 13.30 15.75
N ASN A 37 -12.24 13.65 14.53
CA ASN A 37 -13.59 13.33 14.05
C ASN A 37 -13.79 11.81 13.92
N ASP A 38 -12.83 11.08 13.33
CA ASP A 38 -12.85 9.60 13.20
C ASP A 38 -13.09 8.92 14.56
N VAL A 39 -12.23 9.18 15.55
CA VAL A 39 -12.31 8.53 16.86
C VAL A 39 -13.61 8.86 17.61
N LEU A 40 -14.15 10.08 17.46
CA LEU A 40 -15.38 10.49 18.12
C LEU A 40 -16.63 9.91 17.45
N TYR A 41 -16.66 9.80 16.11
CA TYR A 41 -17.72 9.07 15.42
C TYR A 41 -17.68 7.58 15.78
N GLN A 42 -16.50 6.96 15.85
CA GLN A 42 -16.35 5.59 16.33
C GLN A 42 -16.84 5.44 17.77
N LEU A 43 -16.48 6.36 18.67
CA LEU A 43 -16.96 6.35 20.06
C LEU A 43 -18.48 6.46 20.15
N TYR A 44 -19.11 7.25 19.29
CA TYR A 44 -20.57 7.29 19.18
C TYR A 44 -21.14 5.93 18.78
N THR A 45 -20.52 5.18 17.86
CA THR A 45 -21.03 3.85 17.48
C THR A 45 -21.10 2.87 18.65
N ILE A 46 -20.18 3.00 19.61
CA ILE A 46 -20.07 2.15 20.81
C ILE A 46 -21.03 2.63 21.90
N THR A 47 -21.03 3.94 22.19
CA THR A 47 -21.73 4.52 23.35
C THR A 47 -23.17 4.92 23.07
N LYS A 48 -23.49 5.22 21.80
CA LYS A 48 -24.75 5.85 21.35
C LYS A 48 -25.07 7.19 22.01
N ASP A 49 -24.10 7.83 22.67
CA ASP A 49 -24.28 9.14 23.29
C ASP A 49 -24.13 10.26 22.25
N GLN A 50 -25.23 10.97 22.01
CA GLN A 50 -25.30 12.07 21.05
C GLN A 50 -24.24 13.18 21.28
N ARG A 51 -23.75 13.34 22.50
CA ARG A 51 -22.68 14.32 22.79
C ARG A 51 -21.39 13.98 22.02
N HIS A 52 -21.10 12.70 21.81
CA HIS A 52 -19.95 12.28 21.00
C HIS A 52 -20.15 12.57 19.52
N LEU A 53 -21.37 12.39 19.00
CA LEU A 53 -21.70 12.72 17.61
C LEU A 53 -21.55 14.22 17.34
N VAL A 54 -22.10 15.05 18.23
CA VAL A 54 -21.98 16.52 18.13
C VAL A 54 -20.52 16.95 18.23
N LEU A 55 -19.75 16.38 19.15
CA LEU A 55 -18.32 16.71 19.25
C LEU A 55 -17.56 16.29 17.99
N ALA A 56 -17.82 15.10 17.44
CA ALA A 56 -17.20 14.63 16.19
C ALA A 56 -17.43 15.63 15.05
N HIS A 57 -18.66 16.10 14.90
CA HIS A 57 -19.01 17.09 13.88
C HIS A 57 -18.24 18.41 14.02
N LEU A 58 -17.96 18.84 15.25
CA LEU A 58 -17.15 20.04 15.49
C LEU A 58 -15.69 19.86 15.03
N PHE A 59 -15.21 18.64 14.81
CA PHE A 59 -13.89 18.32 14.26
C PHE A 59 -13.89 18.03 12.74
N ASP A 60 -15.01 18.15 12.02
CA ASP A 60 -15.09 17.85 10.58
C ASP A 60 -14.35 18.86 9.67
N LYS A 61 -13.70 19.89 10.22
CA LYS A 61 -12.93 20.92 9.49
C LYS A 61 -13.58 21.34 8.15
N PRO A 62 -14.70 22.11 8.19
CA PRO A 62 -15.46 22.47 6.98
C PRO A 62 -14.65 23.21 5.90
N CYS A 63 -13.60 23.93 6.27
CA CYS A 63 -12.74 24.64 5.31
C CYS A 63 -11.94 23.72 4.38
N PHE A 64 -11.74 22.46 4.77
CA PHE A 64 -11.07 21.45 3.94
C PHE A 64 -12.11 20.53 3.28
N LEU A 65 -12.99 19.89 4.07
CA LEU A 65 -14.01 19.00 3.52
C LEU A 65 -14.99 19.72 2.60
N GLY A 66 -15.23 21.02 2.80
CA GLY A 66 -16.08 21.84 1.94
C GLY A 66 -15.52 22.02 0.52
N LEU A 67 -14.19 22.03 0.36
CA LEU A 67 -13.55 22.09 -0.97
C LEU A 67 -13.78 20.78 -1.74
N LEU A 68 -13.64 19.65 -1.04
CA LEU A 68 -13.94 18.32 -1.60
C LEU A 68 -15.44 18.14 -1.89
N ALA A 69 -16.31 18.73 -1.06
CA ALA A 69 -17.76 18.70 -1.25
C ALA A 69 -18.21 19.39 -2.55
N VAL A 70 -17.49 20.44 -2.98
CA VAL A 70 -17.73 21.12 -4.26
C VAL A 70 -16.87 20.56 -5.40
N GLN A 71 -16.23 19.41 -5.18
CA GLN A 71 -15.38 18.71 -6.16
C GLN A 71 -14.26 19.60 -6.73
N ALA A 72 -13.65 20.43 -5.88
CA ALA A 72 -12.49 21.22 -6.23
C ALA A 72 -11.19 20.53 -5.79
N ASP A 73 -10.29 20.24 -6.75
CA ASP A 73 -8.92 19.85 -6.42
C ASP A 73 -8.15 21.09 -5.95
N SER A 74 -7.94 21.19 -4.64
CA SER A 74 -7.19 22.26 -3.99
C SER A 74 -6.24 21.69 -2.95
N LEU A 75 -5.71 20.47 -3.19
CA LEU A 75 -4.83 19.79 -2.25
C LEU A 75 -3.43 20.42 -2.17
N SER A 76 -2.96 21.04 -3.26
CA SER A 76 -1.62 21.64 -3.32
C SER A 76 -1.37 22.60 -2.15
N GLY A 77 -0.25 22.41 -1.45
CA GLY A 77 0.15 23.18 -0.28
C GLY A 77 -0.44 22.72 1.05
N PHE A 78 -1.42 21.80 1.07
CA PHE A 78 -1.86 21.18 2.32
C PHE A 78 -0.88 20.09 2.78
N HIS A 79 -0.63 20.05 4.10
CA HIS A 79 0.09 18.94 4.74
C HIS A 79 -0.76 17.67 4.61
N ALA A 80 -0.26 16.66 3.90
CA ALA A 80 -1.05 15.52 3.46
C ALA A 80 -1.58 14.72 4.66
N ASN A 81 -0.70 14.36 5.59
CA ASN A 81 -1.05 13.52 6.72
C ASN A 81 -1.93 14.22 7.78
N THR A 82 -1.99 15.55 7.78
CA THR A 82 -2.98 16.29 8.60
C THR A 82 -4.40 16.08 8.09
N HIS A 83 -4.56 16.00 6.77
CA HIS A 83 -5.86 16.12 6.11
C HIS A 83 -6.47 14.76 5.74
N ILE A 84 -5.67 13.74 5.42
CA ILE A 84 -6.21 12.39 5.13
C ILE A 84 -7.02 11.84 6.34
N PRO A 85 -6.58 11.95 7.60
CA PRO A 85 -7.38 11.51 8.76
C PRO A 85 -8.72 12.24 8.89
N VAL A 86 -8.80 13.51 8.50
CA VAL A 86 -10.06 14.27 8.48
C VAL A 86 -11.03 13.66 7.46
N VAL A 87 -10.55 13.24 6.29
CA VAL A 87 -11.34 12.49 5.29
C VAL A 87 -11.82 11.16 5.88
N VAL A 88 -10.95 10.41 6.56
CA VAL A 88 -11.34 9.14 7.22
C VAL A 88 -12.45 9.38 8.24
N GLY A 89 -12.38 10.45 9.03
CA GLY A 89 -13.47 10.79 9.94
C GLY A 89 -14.76 11.21 9.21
N GLY A 90 -14.64 11.86 8.05
CA GLY A 90 -15.76 12.07 7.14
C GLY A 90 -16.39 10.76 6.65
N GLN A 91 -15.59 9.75 6.34
CA GLN A 91 -16.08 8.42 5.98
C GLN A 91 -16.84 7.77 7.14
N MET A 92 -16.32 7.87 8.37
CA MET A 92 -17.04 7.42 9.56
C MET A 92 -18.34 8.19 9.78
N ARG A 93 -18.40 9.49 9.48
CA ARG A 93 -19.66 10.23 9.51
C ARG A 93 -20.69 9.59 8.58
N TYR A 94 -20.34 9.30 7.32
CA TYR A 94 -21.25 8.62 6.39
C TYR A 94 -21.75 7.28 6.95
N GLU A 95 -20.86 6.46 7.51
CA GLU A 95 -21.26 5.17 8.11
C GLU A 95 -22.21 5.32 9.31
N VAL A 96 -22.10 6.42 10.04
CA VAL A 96 -22.88 6.70 11.24
C VAL A 96 -24.23 7.36 10.94
N THR A 97 -24.25 8.31 10.00
CA THR A 97 -25.42 9.17 9.73
C THR A 97 -26.15 8.81 8.44
N GLY A 98 -25.50 8.09 7.52
CA GLY A 98 -26.00 7.82 6.17
C GLY A 98 -25.96 9.03 5.23
N ASP A 99 -25.23 10.10 5.60
CA ASP A 99 -25.17 11.34 4.80
C ASP A 99 -24.37 11.16 3.50
N PRO A 100 -25.04 11.10 2.32
CA PRO A 100 -24.37 10.73 1.07
C PRO A 100 -23.30 11.74 0.65
N LEU A 101 -23.37 12.99 1.11
CA LEU A 101 -22.36 14.00 0.82
C LEU A 101 -20.96 13.53 1.22
N TYR A 102 -20.85 12.85 2.36
CA TYR A 102 -19.57 12.38 2.89
C TYR A 102 -19.02 11.15 2.16
N LYS A 103 -19.90 10.38 1.52
CA LYS A 103 -19.48 9.35 0.56
C LYS A 103 -18.87 10.02 -0.68
N GLU A 104 -19.56 11.01 -1.26
CA GLU A 104 -19.08 11.74 -2.44
C GLU A 104 -17.75 12.47 -2.18
N ILE A 105 -17.60 13.12 -1.01
CA ILE A 105 -16.34 13.75 -0.58
C ILE A 105 -15.19 12.75 -0.60
N ALA A 106 -15.39 11.56 -0.01
CA ALA A 106 -14.34 10.56 0.10
C ALA A 106 -14.00 9.92 -1.25
N THR A 107 -15.02 9.67 -2.09
CA THR A 107 -14.84 9.17 -3.46
C THR A 107 -14.02 10.18 -4.27
N PHE A 108 -14.45 11.45 -4.31
CA PHE A 108 -13.75 12.51 -5.02
C PHE A 108 -12.32 12.69 -4.53
N PHE A 109 -12.10 12.69 -3.21
CA PHE A 109 -10.76 12.77 -2.63
C PHE A 109 -9.83 11.65 -3.10
N MET A 110 -10.33 10.41 -3.11
CA MET A 110 -9.56 9.26 -3.58
C MET A 110 -9.22 9.39 -5.08
N ASP A 111 -10.19 9.84 -5.88
CA ASP A 111 -10.02 10.00 -7.32
C ASP A 111 -8.99 11.08 -7.66
N ILE A 112 -9.02 12.24 -6.98
CA ILE A 112 -8.01 13.29 -7.21
C ILE A 112 -6.63 12.83 -6.76
N VAL A 113 -6.47 12.25 -5.56
CA VAL A 113 -5.16 11.79 -5.09
C VAL A 113 -4.58 10.77 -6.06
N ASN A 114 -5.39 9.78 -6.47
CA ASN A 114 -4.93 8.75 -7.38
C ASN A 114 -4.67 9.27 -8.81
N SER A 115 -5.40 10.26 -9.30
CA SER A 115 -5.24 10.76 -10.68
C SER A 115 -4.16 11.85 -10.82
N SER A 116 -3.88 12.62 -9.78
CA SER A 116 -3.01 13.80 -9.87
C SER A 116 -1.91 13.90 -8.82
N HIS A 117 -1.91 13.10 -7.74
CA HIS A 117 -0.95 13.21 -6.63
C HIS A 117 -0.28 11.90 -6.19
N SER A 118 -0.51 10.77 -6.87
CA SER A 118 0.02 9.47 -6.47
C SER A 118 1.16 8.96 -7.35
N TYR A 119 2.22 8.45 -6.71
CA TYR A 119 3.33 7.76 -7.36
C TYR A 119 2.96 6.31 -7.73
N ALA A 120 3.83 5.62 -8.47
CA ALA A 120 3.62 4.24 -8.90
C ALA A 120 3.55 3.22 -7.74
N THR A 121 4.05 3.59 -6.57
CA THR A 121 3.88 2.86 -5.30
C THR A 121 2.45 2.89 -4.76
N GLY A 122 1.62 3.83 -5.21
CA GLY A 122 0.31 4.14 -4.64
C GLY A 122 0.34 5.18 -3.52
N GLY A 123 1.51 5.55 -3.00
CA GLY A 123 1.63 6.64 -2.04
C GLY A 123 1.56 8.03 -2.68
N THR A 124 1.62 9.06 -1.84
CA THR A 124 1.45 10.48 -2.23
C THR A 124 2.35 11.37 -1.38
N SER A 125 2.37 12.67 -1.65
CA SER A 125 3.13 13.74 -0.97
C SER A 125 4.63 13.80 -1.26
N VAL A 126 5.19 14.98 -1.08
CA VAL A 126 6.63 15.26 -1.05
C VAL A 126 6.90 16.28 0.05
N SER A 127 7.92 16.03 0.86
CA SER A 127 8.23 16.84 2.05
C SER A 127 7.02 17.01 2.97
N GLU A 128 6.15 16.00 3.07
CA GLU A 128 4.89 15.96 3.86
C GLU A 128 3.70 16.74 3.28
N PHE A 129 3.87 17.44 2.16
CA PHE A 129 2.81 18.23 1.52
C PHE A 129 2.39 17.63 0.17
N TRP A 130 1.16 17.90 -0.26
CA TRP A 130 0.82 17.75 -1.67
C TRP A 130 1.43 18.92 -2.46
N SER A 131 2.20 18.59 -3.49
CA SER A 131 2.66 19.56 -4.50
C SER A 131 1.57 19.81 -5.54
N ASN A 132 1.89 20.59 -6.58
CA ASN A 132 0.94 20.84 -7.66
C ASN A 132 0.46 19.54 -8.32
N PRO A 133 -0.83 19.46 -8.68
CA PRO A 133 -1.39 18.27 -9.32
C PRO A 133 -0.66 18.03 -10.64
N LYS A 134 -0.38 16.75 -10.94
CA LYS A 134 0.27 16.30 -12.17
C LYS A 134 1.61 16.97 -12.48
N HIS A 135 2.40 17.22 -11.44
CA HIS A 135 3.78 17.72 -11.53
C HIS A 135 4.77 16.77 -10.82
N LEU A 136 4.46 15.48 -10.79
CA LEU A 136 5.07 14.51 -9.87
C LEU A 136 6.55 14.25 -10.15
N ALA A 137 7.05 14.55 -11.35
CA ALA A 137 8.46 14.32 -11.69
C ALA A 137 9.41 15.19 -10.86
N GLU A 138 9.03 16.43 -10.55
CA GLU A 138 9.85 17.31 -9.71
C GLU A 138 9.83 16.90 -8.23
N ALA A 139 8.84 16.09 -7.87
CA ALA A 139 8.63 15.58 -6.53
C ALA A 139 9.31 14.22 -6.30
N LEU A 140 10.06 13.69 -7.27
CA LEU A 140 10.90 12.49 -7.11
C LEU A 140 12.24 12.87 -6.47
N THR A 141 12.27 12.86 -5.15
CA THR A 141 13.41 13.29 -4.34
C THR A 141 13.70 12.27 -3.23
N THR A 142 14.54 12.66 -2.27
CA THR A 142 14.76 11.91 -1.04
C THR A 142 13.63 12.08 -0.02
N GLU A 143 12.79 13.10 -0.19
CA GLU A 143 11.69 13.41 0.73
C GLU A 143 10.32 13.06 0.11
N THR A 144 10.30 12.14 -0.85
CA THR A 144 9.06 11.65 -1.44
C THR A 144 8.32 10.70 -0.50
N GLU A 145 6.99 10.76 -0.53
CA GLU A 145 6.10 9.75 0.03
C GLU A 145 6.31 9.48 1.53
N GLU A 146 5.72 10.33 2.37
CA GLU A 146 5.64 10.07 3.81
C GLU A 146 4.80 8.81 4.07
N SER A 147 5.33 7.87 4.85
CA SER A 147 4.68 6.58 5.11
C SER A 147 3.32 6.68 5.84
N CYS A 148 3.12 7.69 6.71
CA CYS A 148 1.81 7.92 7.36
C CYS A 148 0.70 8.21 6.34
N THR A 149 1.02 8.89 5.23
CA THR A 149 0.04 9.21 4.20
C THR A 149 -0.47 7.93 3.55
N THR A 150 0.41 7.00 3.20
CA THR A 150 0.06 5.68 2.66
C THR A 150 -0.79 4.89 3.65
N TYR A 151 -0.43 4.87 4.94
CA TYR A 151 -1.24 4.24 6.00
C TYR A 151 -2.67 4.79 6.03
N ASN A 152 -2.84 6.11 6.02
CA ASN A 152 -4.15 6.73 6.10
C ASN A 152 -4.94 6.59 4.79
N MET A 153 -4.27 6.60 3.63
CA MET A 153 -4.91 6.33 2.35
C MET A 153 -5.42 4.89 2.23
N LEU A 154 -4.74 3.91 2.84
CA LEU A 154 -5.27 2.54 2.95
C LEU A 154 -6.60 2.52 3.74
N LYS A 155 -6.73 3.31 4.82
CA LYS A 155 -8.02 3.46 5.53
C LYS A 155 -9.08 4.03 4.57
N VAL A 156 -8.76 5.07 3.80
CA VAL A 156 -9.67 5.68 2.82
C VAL A 156 -10.17 4.66 1.80
N SER A 157 -9.26 3.94 1.15
CA SER A 157 -9.58 2.90 0.17
C SER A 157 -10.43 1.78 0.78
N ARG A 158 -10.10 1.34 2.00
CA ARG A 158 -10.85 0.30 2.71
C ARG A 158 -12.31 0.67 2.95
N HIS A 159 -12.57 1.90 3.39
CA HIS A 159 -13.94 2.37 3.60
C HIS A 159 -14.71 2.43 2.27
N LEU A 160 -14.10 2.97 1.21
CA LEU A 160 -14.71 3.02 -0.12
C LEU A 160 -15.04 1.61 -0.63
N PHE A 161 -14.10 0.67 -0.51
CA PHE A 161 -14.32 -0.73 -0.86
C PHE A 161 -15.50 -1.35 -0.08
N ARG A 162 -15.63 -1.09 1.22
CA ARG A 162 -16.76 -1.59 2.04
C ARG A 162 -18.11 -1.10 1.53
N TRP A 163 -18.17 0.09 0.92
CA TRP A 163 -19.42 0.68 0.45
C TRP A 163 -19.76 0.29 -0.99
N THR A 164 -18.76 0.22 -1.86
CA THR A 164 -18.95 0.07 -3.31
C THR A 164 -18.63 -1.32 -3.83
N LYS A 165 -17.72 -2.03 -3.16
CA LYS A 165 -17.07 -3.27 -3.62
C LYS A 165 -16.38 -3.10 -4.98
N GLU A 166 -15.97 -1.90 -5.33
CA GLU A 166 -15.27 -1.64 -6.59
C GLU A 166 -13.81 -2.10 -6.52
N ILE A 167 -13.35 -2.74 -7.60
CA ILE A 167 -12.00 -3.31 -7.66
C ILE A 167 -10.91 -2.25 -7.72
N ALA A 168 -11.21 -1.05 -8.21
CA ALA A 168 -10.28 0.07 -8.18
C ALA A 168 -9.70 0.31 -6.78
N TYR A 169 -10.53 0.19 -5.74
CA TYR A 169 -10.09 0.34 -4.35
C TYR A 169 -9.28 -0.87 -3.86
N ALA A 170 -9.66 -2.08 -4.26
CA ALA A 170 -8.88 -3.28 -3.94
C ALA A 170 -7.50 -3.30 -4.61
N ASP A 171 -7.40 -2.85 -5.86
CA ASP A 171 -6.15 -2.73 -6.61
C ASP A 171 -5.26 -1.62 -6.05
N TYR A 172 -5.86 -0.49 -5.67
CA TYR A 172 -5.13 0.55 -4.94
C TYR A 172 -4.57 0.00 -3.63
N TYR A 173 -5.39 -0.73 -2.87
CA TYR A 173 -4.97 -1.30 -1.58
C TYR A 173 -3.81 -2.28 -1.76
N GLU A 174 -3.88 -3.17 -2.77
CA GLU A 174 -2.78 -4.08 -3.12
C GLU A 174 -1.49 -3.31 -3.42
N ARG A 175 -1.59 -2.30 -4.30
CA ARG A 175 -0.45 -1.48 -4.72
C ARG A 175 0.20 -0.76 -3.54
N ALA A 176 -0.58 -0.01 -2.77
CA ALA A 176 -0.09 0.77 -1.63
C ALA A 176 0.43 -0.11 -0.48
N LEU A 177 -0.20 -1.26 -0.24
CA LEU A 177 0.28 -2.22 0.77
C LEU A 177 1.64 -2.81 0.36
N ILE A 178 1.73 -3.39 -0.84
CA ILE A 178 2.94 -4.09 -1.30
C ILE A 178 4.12 -3.14 -1.46
N ASN A 179 3.89 -1.97 -2.08
CA ASN A 179 4.97 -1.09 -2.48
C ASN A 179 5.22 0.04 -1.47
N GLY A 180 4.15 0.58 -0.88
CA GLY A 180 4.22 1.71 0.04
C GLY A 180 4.35 1.32 1.52
N VAL A 181 3.76 0.20 1.98
CA VAL A 181 3.83 -0.22 3.39
C VAL A 181 4.90 -1.27 3.63
N LEU A 182 4.89 -2.40 2.90
CA LEU A 182 5.85 -3.48 3.14
C LEU A 182 7.31 -3.05 2.90
N SER A 183 7.52 -1.99 2.12
CA SER A 183 8.85 -1.51 1.76
C SER A 183 9.47 -0.56 2.80
N ILE A 184 8.73 -0.13 3.84
CA ILE A 184 9.22 0.87 4.81
C ILE A 184 10.06 0.26 5.93
N GLN A 185 9.95 -1.05 6.18
CA GLN A 185 10.79 -1.75 7.15
C GLN A 185 12.06 -2.29 6.47
N ARG A 186 13.20 -2.18 7.16
CA ARG A 186 14.48 -2.66 6.66
C ARG A 186 14.53 -4.19 6.69
N GLY A 187 14.23 -4.81 5.56
CA GLY A 187 14.32 -6.26 5.42
C GLY A 187 13.56 -7.00 6.52
N ARG A 188 14.28 -7.81 7.30
CA ARG A 188 13.74 -8.58 8.44
C ARG A 188 14.03 -7.95 9.80
N ASP A 189 14.58 -6.74 9.84
CA ASP A 189 14.93 -6.06 11.09
C ASP A 189 13.67 -5.39 11.68
N PRO A 190 13.09 -5.94 12.76
CA PRO A 190 11.88 -5.39 13.32
C PRO A 190 12.15 -4.00 13.92
N GLY A 191 11.27 -3.05 13.62
CA GLY A 191 11.36 -1.71 14.20
C GLY A 191 12.46 -0.83 13.61
N VAL A 192 13.10 -1.23 12.51
CA VAL A 192 13.97 -0.33 11.73
C VAL A 192 13.18 0.12 10.50
N MET A 193 12.57 1.30 10.59
CA MET A 193 11.66 1.85 9.59
C MET A 193 12.11 3.24 9.10
N ILE A 194 11.67 3.63 7.90
CA ILE A 194 11.84 4.97 7.32
C ILE A 194 10.63 5.88 7.57
N TYR A 195 10.86 7.18 7.46
CA TYR A 195 9.80 8.20 7.46
C TYR A 195 9.27 8.44 6.03
N MET A 196 10.17 8.85 5.15
CA MET A 196 9.94 9.06 3.72
C MET A 196 10.33 7.83 2.94
N LEU A 197 9.67 7.56 1.81
CA LEU A 197 10.07 6.55 0.83
C LEU A 197 10.69 7.25 -0.39
N PRO A 198 12.03 7.46 -0.41
CA PRO A 198 12.71 8.11 -1.54
C PRO A 198 12.37 7.47 -2.88
N GLN A 199 11.99 8.31 -3.85
CA GLN A 199 11.73 7.91 -5.24
C GLN A 199 12.66 8.59 -6.24
N GLY A 200 13.59 9.43 -5.76
CA GLY A 200 14.56 10.09 -6.60
C GLY A 200 15.46 9.10 -7.35
N PRO A 201 15.74 9.32 -8.65
CA PRO A 201 16.66 8.47 -9.41
C PRO A 201 18.05 8.39 -8.75
N GLY A 202 18.59 7.16 -8.68
CA GLY A 202 19.88 6.91 -8.05
C GLY A 202 19.96 7.27 -6.57
N ARG A 203 18.83 7.38 -5.87
CA ARG A 203 18.80 7.64 -4.42
C ARG A 203 18.61 6.35 -3.62
N SER A 204 18.93 6.45 -2.34
CA SER A 204 18.80 5.35 -1.38
C SER A 204 17.76 5.72 -0.33
N LYS A 205 17.03 4.71 0.18
CA LYS A 205 16.16 4.84 1.37
C LYS A 205 16.92 5.31 2.62
N ALA A 206 18.24 5.11 2.64
CA ALA A 206 19.11 5.61 3.70
C ALA A 206 19.35 7.13 3.60
N VAL A 207 19.15 7.73 2.44
CA VAL A 207 19.42 9.15 2.19
C VAL A 207 18.08 9.88 2.12
N SER A 208 17.59 10.29 3.28
CA SER A 208 16.51 11.28 3.47
C SER A 208 16.82 12.07 4.73
N TYR A 209 16.05 13.13 5.03
CA TYR A 209 16.21 13.91 6.25
C TYR A 209 16.22 13.03 7.52
N HIS A 210 15.39 11.98 7.53
CA HIS A 210 15.27 11.04 8.64
C HIS A 210 16.13 9.78 8.47
N GLY A 211 16.37 9.33 7.23
CA GLY A 211 17.03 8.07 6.93
C GLY A 211 16.32 6.86 7.54
N TRP A 212 17.10 5.84 7.91
CA TRP A 212 16.62 4.71 8.69
C TRP A 212 16.58 5.07 10.18
N GLY A 213 15.42 4.90 10.80
CA GLY A 213 15.32 5.05 12.25
C GLY A 213 15.94 3.86 13.00
N THR A 214 15.70 3.82 14.31
CA THR A 214 16.17 2.76 15.20
C THR A 214 15.03 2.20 16.03
N GLN A 215 15.17 0.94 16.44
CA GLN A 215 14.13 0.20 17.17
C GLN A 215 13.60 0.91 18.42
N TYR A 216 14.46 1.65 19.13
CA TYR A 216 14.12 2.21 20.45
C TYR A 216 14.33 3.72 20.58
N ASN A 217 14.91 4.40 19.58
CA ASN A 217 15.25 5.83 19.70
C ASN A 217 14.65 6.71 18.59
N SER A 218 13.80 6.14 17.72
CA SER A 218 13.07 6.90 16.70
C SER A 218 11.60 7.00 17.09
N PHE A 219 11.12 8.24 17.29
CA PHE A 219 9.79 8.54 17.83
C PHE A 219 8.97 9.44 16.90
N TRP A 220 9.08 9.21 15.60
CA TRP A 220 8.33 9.95 14.59
C TRP A 220 6.91 9.43 14.43
N CYS A 221 6.01 10.22 13.85
CA CYS A 221 4.64 9.78 13.52
C CYS A 221 4.64 8.47 12.70
N CYS A 222 5.56 8.35 11.73
CA CYS A 222 5.76 7.18 10.88
C CYS A 222 6.10 5.89 11.65
N TYR A 223 6.70 5.99 12.83
CA TYR A 223 6.90 4.81 13.69
C TYR A 223 5.59 4.34 14.31
N GLY A 224 4.72 5.27 14.73
CA GLY A 224 3.39 4.94 15.24
C GLY A 224 2.54 4.25 14.18
N THR A 225 2.38 4.88 13.01
CA THR A 225 1.61 4.31 11.88
C THR A 225 2.27 3.06 11.30
N GLY A 226 3.60 2.97 11.28
CA GLY A 226 4.35 1.79 10.88
C GLY A 226 4.04 0.58 11.77
N ILE A 227 4.13 0.73 13.10
CA ILE A 227 3.77 -0.33 14.06
C ILE A 227 2.33 -0.79 13.84
N GLU A 228 1.39 0.15 13.71
CA GLU A 228 -0.01 -0.18 13.42
C GLU A 228 -0.14 -0.96 12.10
N SER A 229 0.53 -0.53 11.03
CA SER A 229 0.49 -1.17 9.71
C SER A 229 0.94 -2.64 9.78
N PHE A 230 2.10 -2.90 10.38
CA PHE A 230 2.64 -4.26 10.48
C PHE A 230 1.84 -5.14 11.45
N SER A 231 1.15 -4.56 12.43
CA SER A 231 0.25 -5.31 13.32
C SER A 231 -1.03 -5.78 12.65
N LYS A 232 -1.41 -5.18 11.50
CA LYS A 232 -2.72 -5.36 10.87
C LYS A 232 -2.67 -5.80 9.41
N LEU A 233 -1.58 -6.40 8.94
CA LEU A 233 -1.44 -6.86 7.54
C LEU A 233 -2.57 -7.79 7.04
N GLY A 234 -3.30 -8.44 7.95
CA GLY A 234 -4.46 -9.28 7.62
C GLY A 234 -5.81 -8.56 7.57
N ASP A 235 -5.90 -7.27 7.91
CA ASP A 235 -7.16 -6.56 8.19
C ASP A 235 -8.07 -6.31 6.97
N SER A 236 -7.50 -6.46 5.77
CA SER A 236 -8.14 -6.15 4.50
C SER A 236 -7.90 -7.24 3.45
N ILE A 237 -7.64 -8.49 3.89
CA ILE A 237 -7.62 -9.65 2.99
C ILE A 237 -9.07 -10.05 2.62
N TYR A 238 -9.95 -10.05 3.61
CA TYR A 238 -11.30 -10.60 3.54
C TYR A 238 -12.35 -9.58 4.00
N PHE A 239 -13.46 -9.47 3.27
CA PHE A 239 -14.62 -8.66 3.65
C PHE A 239 -15.90 -9.49 3.61
N GLU A 240 -16.55 -9.63 4.75
CA GLU A 240 -17.82 -10.34 4.86
C GLU A 240 -18.99 -9.44 4.45
N GLU A 241 -19.87 -9.98 3.61
CA GLU A 241 -21.20 -9.44 3.34
C GLU A 241 -22.26 -10.31 4.05
N LYS A 242 -22.95 -9.72 5.01
CA LYS A 242 -24.04 -10.38 5.73
C LYS A 242 -25.32 -10.37 4.90
N GLY A 243 -26.11 -11.43 5.01
CA GLY A 243 -27.42 -11.53 4.39
C GLY A 243 -27.93 -12.96 4.37
N ASN A 244 -29.10 -13.18 3.75
CA ASN A 244 -29.68 -14.52 3.57
C ASN A 244 -28.77 -15.44 2.73
N LYS A 245 -27.93 -14.84 1.90
CA LYS A 245 -26.87 -15.48 1.12
C LYS A 245 -25.57 -14.81 1.53
N PRO A 246 -24.87 -15.33 2.56
CA PRO A 246 -23.66 -14.70 3.07
C PRO A 246 -22.58 -14.70 1.99
N GLY A 247 -21.89 -13.56 1.85
CA GLY A 247 -20.84 -13.35 0.87
C GLY A 247 -19.48 -13.13 1.53
N LEU A 248 -18.42 -13.56 0.85
CA LEU A 248 -17.04 -13.27 1.23
C LEU A 248 -16.30 -12.68 0.03
N TYR A 249 -15.82 -11.45 0.17
CA TYR A 249 -14.91 -10.83 -0.78
C TYR A 249 -13.47 -11.11 -0.37
N ILE A 250 -12.69 -11.71 -1.28
CA ILE A 250 -11.26 -11.96 -1.12
C ILE A 250 -10.54 -10.99 -2.04
N ILE A 251 -9.90 -9.97 -1.46
CA ILE A 251 -9.32 -8.87 -2.23
C ILE A 251 -7.79 -8.85 -2.25
N GLN A 252 -7.12 -9.48 -1.28
CA GLN A 252 -5.66 -9.59 -1.27
C GLN A 252 -5.23 -11.05 -1.37
N TYR A 253 -4.15 -11.27 -2.13
CA TYR A 253 -3.56 -12.59 -2.29
C TYR A 253 -2.39 -12.81 -1.33
N ILE A 254 -2.71 -13.03 -0.06
CA ILE A 254 -1.74 -13.20 1.04
C ILE A 254 -1.98 -14.55 1.72
N PRO A 255 -0.96 -15.41 1.89
CA PRO A 255 -1.11 -16.69 2.59
C PRO A 255 -1.74 -16.50 3.96
N SER A 256 -2.89 -17.12 4.18
CA SER A 256 -3.72 -16.86 5.37
C SER A 256 -4.78 -17.94 5.57
N THR A 257 -5.40 -17.94 6.75
CA THR A 257 -6.55 -18.81 7.06
C THR A 257 -7.63 -17.96 7.71
N LEU A 258 -8.78 -17.86 7.07
CA LEU A 258 -9.96 -17.21 7.62
C LEU A 258 -10.87 -18.25 8.27
N ASN A 259 -11.15 -18.08 9.56
CA ASN A 259 -12.24 -18.76 10.23
C ASN A 259 -13.53 -17.95 10.07
N TRP A 260 -14.38 -18.33 9.11
CA TRP A 260 -15.66 -17.67 8.82
C TRP A 260 -16.79 -18.26 9.68
N ARG A 261 -16.73 -17.92 10.97
CA ARG A 261 -17.58 -18.48 12.04
C ARG A 261 -19.08 -18.33 11.80
N THR A 262 -19.51 -17.22 11.19
CA THR A 262 -20.93 -16.92 10.94
C THR A 262 -21.56 -17.89 9.94
N VAL A 263 -20.77 -18.51 9.07
CA VAL A 263 -21.21 -19.50 8.07
C VAL A 263 -20.79 -20.93 8.45
N GLY A 264 -19.78 -21.09 9.31
CA GLY A 264 -19.20 -22.39 9.66
C GLY A 264 -18.28 -22.92 8.56
N LEU A 265 -17.53 -22.02 7.92
CA LEU A 265 -16.52 -22.32 6.91
C LEU A 265 -15.14 -21.86 7.38
N THR A 266 -14.10 -22.58 6.97
CA THR A 266 -12.72 -22.11 7.02
C THR A 266 -12.17 -22.02 5.61
N VAL A 267 -11.59 -20.88 5.26
CA VAL A 267 -10.97 -20.62 3.96
C VAL A 267 -9.47 -20.51 4.15
N THR A 268 -8.72 -21.47 3.63
CA THR A 268 -7.26 -21.44 3.66
C THR A 268 -6.74 -20.99 2.31
N GLN A 269 -5.95 -19.94 2.32
CA GLN A 269 -5.31 -19.37 1.14
C GLN A 269 -3.84 -19.71 1.11
N GLN A 270 -3.38 -20.24 -0.02
CA GLN A 270 -1.98 -20.47 -0.34
C GLN A 270 -1.63 -19.72 -1.62
N VAL A 271 -0.44 -19.13 -1.63
CA VAL A 271 0.08 -18.39 -2.79
C VAL A 271 1.42 -19.00 -3.12
N LYS A 272 1.62 -19.41 -4.38
CA LYS A 272 2.92 -19.91 -4.83
C LYS A 272 3.93 -18.77 -4.75
N PRO A 273 5.08 -18.93 -4.05
CA PRO A 273 6.15 -17.94 -4.09
C PRO A 273 6.55 -17.66 -5.54
N LEU A 274 6.63 -16.37 -5.88
CA LEU A 274 6.87 -15.93 -7.24
C LEU A 274 8.38 -15.81 -7.52
N SER A 275 8.80 -16.36 -8.65
CA SER A 275 10.13 -16.16 -9.24
C SER A 275 10.06 -15.19 -10.42
N SER A 276 11.20 -14.58 -10.77
CA SER A 276 11.32 -13.69 -11.95
C SER A 276 11.03 -14.40 -13.27
N SER A 277 11.18 -15.73 -13.33
CA SER A 277 10.89 -16.55 -14.51
C SER A 277 9.44 -17.08 -14.55
N ASP A 278 8.65 -16.89 -13.49
CA ASP A 278 7.26 -17.35 -13.47
C ASP A 278 6.41 -16.51 -14.42
N GLN A 279 5.63 -17.19 -15.26
CA GLN A 279 4.67 -16.55 -16.16
C GLN A 279 3.31 -16.29 -15.50
N TYR A 280 3.07 -16.90 -14.34
CA TYR A 280 1.79 -16.83 -13.67
C TYR A 280 1.94 -16.67 -12.15
N HIS A 281 1.11 -15.80 -11.59
CA HIS A 281 0.83 -15.75 -10.16
C HIS A 281 -0.25 -16.78 -9.83
N GLN A 282 0.06 -17.74 -8.96
CA GLN A 282 -0.83 -18.88 -8.64
C GLN A 282 -1.31 -18.81 -7.19
N VAL A 283 -2.63 -18.96 -7.03
CA VAL A 283 -3.31 -18.93 -5.73
C VAL A 283 -4.22 -20.15 -5.61
N SER A 284 -4.19 -20.80 -4.45
CA SER A 284 -5.07 -21.90 -4.08
C SER A 284 -5.92 -21.47 -2.88
N LEU A 285 -7.22 -21.75 -2.95
CA LEU A 285 -8.16 -21.59 -1.86
C LEU A 285 -8.76 -22.95 -1.54
N SER A 286 -8.47 -23.44 -0.33
CA SER A 286 -9.02 -24.70 0.19
C SER A 286 -10.13 -24.40 1.20
N ILE A 287 -11.25 -25.10 1.07
CA ILE A 287 -12.43 -24.89 1.92
C ILE A 287 -12.63 -26.08 2.84
N TYR A 288 -12.76 -25.79 4.14
CA TYR A 288 -13.22 -26.72 5.15
C TYR A 288 -14.60 -26.29 5.62
N ALA A 289 -15.55 -27.22 5.64
CA ALA A 289 -16.90 -27.00 6.16
C ALA A 289 -17.08 -27.79 7.47
N GLU A 290 -17.57 -27.12 8.51
CA GLU A 290 -17.81 -27.76 9.82
C GLU A 290 -18.90 -28.84 9.76
N LYS A 291 -19.87 -28.69 8.84
CA LYS A 291 -20.99 -29.60 8.67
C LYS A 291 -20.86 -30.42 7.40
N THR A 292 -21.26 -31.69 7.48
CA THR A 292 -21.19 -32.65 6.38
C THR A 292 -22.20 -32.38 5.27
N ASN A 293 -23.30 -31.67 5.56
CA ASN A 293 -24.31 -31.29 4.57
C ASN A 293 -23.91 -30.07 3.70
N GLY A 294 -22.69 -29.55 3.89
CA GLY A 294 -22.21 -28.35 3.23
C GLY A 294 -22.84 -27.06 3.76
N GLN A 295 -22.22 -25.93 3.42
CA GLN A 295 -22.68 -24.60 3.84
C GLN A 295 -22.83 -23.68 2.64
N TYR A 296 -23.98 -23.04 2.51
CA TYR A 296 -24.23 -22.13 1.40
C TYR A 296 -23.48 -20.83 1.62
N ALA A 297 -22.68 -20.42 0.64
CA ALA A 297 -22.04 -19.12 0.63
C ALA A 297 -21.69 -18.66 -0.79
N THR A 298 -21.52 -17.36 -0.93
CA THR A 298 -20.98 -16.72 -2.13
C THR A 298 -19.53 -16.32 -1.88
N LEU A 299 -18.59 -16.83 -2.67
CA LEU A 299 -17.21 -16.33 -2.70
C LEU A 299 -17.05 -15.37 -3.89
N ASN A 300 -16.57 -14.16 -3.61
CA ASN A 300 -16.21 -13.14 -4.59
C ASN A 300 -14.69 -13.01 -4.58
N VAL A 301 -14.04 -13.49 -5.63
CA VAL A 301 -12.58 -13.56 -5.70
C VAL A 301 -12.06 -12.58 -6.73
N ARG A 302 -11.19 -11.65 -6.33
CA ARG A 302 -10.75 -10.53 -7.19
C ARG A 302 -9.91 -11.02 -8.36
N ILE A 303 -10.30 -10.71 -9.60
CA ILE A 303 -9.40 -10.85 -10.75
C ILE A 303 -8.62 -9.54 -10.89
N PRO A 304 -7.30 -9.49 -10.63
CA PRO A 304 -6.56 -8.23 -10.57
C PRO A 304 -6.58 -7.46 -11.89
N SER A 305 -6.67 -6.13 -11.87
CA SER A 305 -6.70 -5.36 -13.14
C SER A 305 -5.37 -5.38 -13.90
N TRP A 306 -4.25 -5.71 -13.23
CA TRP A 306 -2.94 -5.79 -13.88
C TRP A 306 -2.73 -7.09 -14.69
N THR A 307 -3.60 -8.09 -14.55
CA THR A 307 -3.45 -9.36 -15.29
C THR A 307 -4.10 -9.29 -16.69
N SER A 308 -3.86 -10.31 -17.53
CA SER A 308 -4.49 -10.45 -18.85
C SER A 308 -5.50 -11.59 -18.87
N VAL A 309 -6.57 -11.46 -19.66
CA VAL A 309 -7.55 -12.56 -19.87
C VAL A 309 -6.88 -13.77 -20.52
N ASN A 310 -6.01 -13.52 -21.50
CA ASN A 310 -5.29 -14.58 -22.19
C ASN A 310 -4.33 -15.26 -21.21
N GLY A 311 -4.58 -16.55 -20.94
CA GLY A 311 -3.80 -17.35 -20.01
C GLY A 311 -4.28 -17.31 -18.56
N ALA A 312 -5.23 -16.43 -18.21
CA ALA A 312 -5.88 -16.48 -16.90
C ALA A 312 -6.75 -17.73 -16.77
N LYS A 313 -6.66 -18.40 -15.63
CA LYS A 313 -7.38 -19.64 -15.38
C LYS A 313 -7.94 -19.65 -13.96
N ALA A 314 -9.17 -20.15 -13.83
CA ALA A 314 -9.75 -20.50 -12.54
C ALA A 314 -10.37 -21.90 -12.64
N THR A 315 -10.13 -22.76 -11.66
CA THR A 315 -10.77 -24.08 -11.59
C THR A 315 -11.37 -24.31 -10.21
N LEU A 316 -12.55 -24.92 -10.17
CA LEU A 316 -13.18 -25.38 -8.94
C LEU A 316 -13.30 -26.90 -9.02
N ASN A 317 -12.60 -27.61 -8.12
CA ASN A 317 -12.53 -29.07 -8.12
C ASN A 317 -12.20 -29.62 -9.52
N ASP A 318 -11.13 -29.08 -10.10
CA ASP A 318 -10.61 -29.43 -11.44
C ASP A 318 -11.53 -29.12 -12.62
N LYS A 319 -12.65 -28.41 -12.40
CA LYS A 319 -13.53 -27.91 -13.46
C LYS A 319 -13.24 -26.45 -13.76
N ASP A 320 -12.99 -26.15 -15.02
CA ASP A 320 -12.74 -24.78 -15.48
C ASP A 320 -13.93 -23.86 -15.22
N LEU A 321 -13.64 -22.67 -14.70
CA LEU A 321 -14.58 -21.57 -14.55
C LEU A 321 -14.33 -20.52 -15.63
N GLN A 322 -15.41 -19.91 -16.13
CA GLN A 322 -15.27 -18.83 -17.10
C GLN A 322 -14.80 -17.54 -16.41
N LEU A 323 -13.73 -16.95 -16.95
CA LEU A 323 -13.24 -15.63 -16.57
C LEU A 323 -13.64 -14.64 -17.67
N ALA A 324 -14.43 -13.62 -17.32
CA ALA A 324 -14.96 -12.69 -18.31
C ALA A 324 -13.97 -11.56 -18.67
N SER A 325 -13.26 -11.01 -17.68
CA SER A 325 -12.29 -9.92 -17.85
C SER A 325 -11.39 -9.78 -16.62
N PRO A 326 -10.28 -9.02 -16.67
CA PRO A 326 -9.57 -8.54 -15.50
C PRO A 326 -10.35 -7.40 -14.84
N GLY A 327 -10.06 -7.09 -13.58
CA GLY A 327 -10.71 -5.98 -12.88
C GLY A 327 -12.17 -6.25 -12.46
N ILE A 328 -12.57 -7.53 -12.38
CA ILE A 328 -13.89 -7.98 -11.91
C ILE A 328 -13.77 -9.02 -10.79
N PHE A 329 -14.86 -9.28 -10.07
CA PHE A 329 -14.93 -10.39 -9.12
C PHE A 329 -15.45 -11.65 -9.82
N LEU A 330 -14.69 -12.75 -9.71
CA LEU A 330 -15.23 -14.08 -9.98
C LEU A 330 -16.15 -14.46 -8.82
N THR A 331 -17.45 -14.56 -9.11
CA THR A 331 -18.50 -14.81 -8.11
C THR A 331 -18.95 -16.27 -8.19
N ILE A 332 -18.81 -17.01 -7.08
CA ILE A 332 -19.16 -18.42 -6.99
C ILE A 332 -20.13 -18.61 -5.84
N SER A 333 -21.38 -18.96 -6.15
CA SER A 333 -22.44 -19.21 -5.16
C SER A 333 -22.84 -20.67 -5.16
N LYS A 334 -22.54 -21.40 -4.08
CA LYS A 334 -22.86 -22.83 -3.96
C LYS A 334 -22.93 -23.29 -2.50
N GLN A 335 -23.31 -24.55 -2.34
CA GLN A 335 -23.02 -25.31 -1.12
C GLN A 335 -21.55 -25.72 -1.11
N TRP A 336 -20.80 -25.24 -0.13
CA TRP A 336 -19.39 -25.55 0.04
C TRP A 336 -19.22 -26.75 0.96
N TYR A 337 -18.41 -27.71 0.54
CA TYR A 337 -18.10 -28.95 1.25
C TYR A 337 -16.63 -28.99 1.63
N ASN A 338 -16.31 -29.86 2.60
CA ASN A 338 -14.93 -30.14 2.93
C ASN A 338 -14.18 -30.68 1.70
N GLY A 339 -13.02 -30.09 1.40
CA GLY A 339 -12.18 -30.47 0.27
C GLY A 339 -12.52 -29.74 -1.03
N ASP A 340 -13.52 -28.86 -1.04
CA ASP A 340 -13.69 -27.93 -2.17
C ASP A 340 -12.42 -27.08 -2.32
N HIS A 341 -11.92 -27.00 -3.55
CA HIS A 341 -10.66 -26.36 -3.88
C HIS A 341 -10.82 -25.46 -5.11
N LEU A 342 -10.48 -24.18 -4.94
CA LEU A 342 -10.44 -23.19 -6.01
C LEU A 342 -8.99 -22.83 -6.32
N LEU A 343 -8.56 -23.13 -7.55
CA LEU A 343 -7.25 -22.72 -8.08
C LEU A 343 -7.45 -21.48 -8.96
N LEU A 344 -6.56 -20.49 -8.81
CA LEU A 344 -6.50 -19.29 -9.63
C LEU A 344 -5.08 -19.16 -10.18
N GLN A 345 -5.00 -18.77 -11.45
CA GLN A 345 -3.75 -18.52 -12.14
C GLN A 345 -3.90 -17.23 -12.95
N PHE A 346 -3.06 -16.25 -12.64
CA PHE A 346 -3.08 -14.94 -13.28
C PHE A 346 -1.77 -14.72 -14.05
N PRO A 347 -1.81 -14.49 -15.37
CA PRO A 347 -0.64 -14.04 -16.13
C PRO A 347 0.00 -12.84 -15.46
N ILE A 348 1.31 -12.91 -15.23
CA ILE A 348 2.10 -11.84 -14.63
C ILE A 348 3.24 -11.48 -15.56
N ASN A 349 3.31 -10.19 -15.93
CA ASN A 349 4.22 -9.70 -16.94
C ASN A 349 4.82 -8.36 -16.50
N LEU A 350 5.92 -7.98 -17.15
CA LEU A 350 6.47 -6.64 -17.05
C LEU A 350 5.53 -5.63 -17.72
N ARG A 351 5.33 -4.49 -17.08
CA ARG A 351 4.59 -3.35 -17.60
C ARG A 351 5.27 -2.05 -17.22
N THR A 352 5.04 -1.01 -18.01
CA THR A 352 5.43 0.35 -17.66
C THR A 352 4.21 1.17 -17.25
N GLU A 353 4.43 2.16 -16.39
CA GLU A 353 3.42 3.13 -15.97
C GLU A 353 4.04 4.52 -16.03
N ALA A 354 3.51 5.38 -16.90
CA ALA A 354 4.00 6.75 -17.03
C ALA A 354 3.79 7.53 -15.73
N ILE A 355 4.73 8.40 -15.41
CA ILE A 355 4.54 9.32 -14.29
C ILE A 355 3.30 10.18 -14.52
N LYS A 356 2.56 10.47 -13.45
CA LYS A 356 1.42 11.39 -13.50
C LYS A 356 1.93 12.83 -13.55
N ASP A 357 2.44 13.20 -14.72
CA ASP A 357 2.95 14.54 -15.01
C ASP A 357 2.54 14.95 -16.42
N ASP A 358 1.86 16.08 -16.56
CA ASP A 358 1.33 16.54 -17.86
C ASP A 358 2.41 17.25 -18.71
N ARG A 359 3.62 17.47 -18.16
CA ARG A 359 4.65 18.24 -18.85
C ARG A 359 5.42 17.38 -19.86
N PRO A 360 5.54 17.81 -21.14
CA PRO A 360 6.13 16.98 -22.21
C PRO A 360 7.56 16.51 -21.96
N GLN A 361 8.37 17.29 -21.22
CA GLN A 361 9.78 16.98 -20.97
C GLN A 361 10.01 15.74 -20.10
N VAL A 362 8.99 15.28 -19.37
CA VAL A 362 9.07 14.09 -18.49
C VAL A 362 8.14 12.97 -18.97
N ALA A 363 7.57 13.08 -20.17
CA ALA A 363 6.67 12.08 -20.73
C ALA A 363 7.33 10.70 -20.94
N SER A 364 8.66 10.66 -21.07
CA SER A 364 9.43 9.41 -21.15
C SER A 364 9.67 8.74 -19.80
N LEU A 365 9.38 9.41 -18.68
CA LEU A 365 9.63 8.89 -17.34
C LEU A 365 8.54 7.88 -16.96
N ASN A 366 8.95 6.63 -16.77
CA ASN A 366 8.06 5.52 -16.50
C ASN A 366 8.56 4.71 -15.31
N ALA A 367 7.64 4.26 -14.47
CA ALA A 367 7.88 3.18 -13.52
C ALA A 367 7.79 1.83 -14.25
N ILE A 368 8.52 0.83 -13.75
CA ILE A 368 8.49 -0.54 -14.26
C ILE A 368 7.86 -1.42 -13.17
N LEU A 369 6.87 -2.23 -13.53
CA LEU A 369 6.21 -3.13 -12.60
C LEU A 369 6.21 -4.56 -13.15
N PHE A 370 6.21 -5.54 -12.25
CA PHE A 370 5.96 -6.95 -12.54
C PHE A 370 4.68 -7.35 -11.81
N GLY A 371 3.56 -7.40 -12.53
CA GLY A 371 2.23 -7.50 -11.91
C GLY A 371 1.96 -6.37 -10.91
N PRO A 372 1.74 -6.67 -9.61
CA PRO A 372 1.51 -5.67 -8.58
C PRO A 372 2.79 -5.07 -7.97
N PHE A 373 3.97 -5.65 -8.27
CA PHE A 373 5.24 -5.25 -7.68
C PHE A 373 5.89 -4.13 -8.49
N LEU A 374 6.13 -2.99 -7.86
CA LEU A 374 7.00 -1.95 -8.39
C LEU A 374 8.45 -2.44 -8.32
N LEU A 375 9.15 -2.41 -9.46
CA LEU A 375 10.56 -2.77 -9.53
C LEU A 375 11.43 -1.55 -9.25
N ALA A 376 12.62 -1.79 -8.71
CA ALA A 376 13.64 -0.76 -8.51
C ALA A 376 14.96 -1.22 -9.12
N GLY A 377 15.62 -0.30 -9.83
CA GLY A 377 16.98 -0.50 -10.31
C GLY A 377 17.98 -0.48 -9.15
N LEU A 378 18.97 -1.36 -9.22
CA LEU A 378 20.09 -1.33 -8.29
C LEU A 378 21.25 -0.58 -8.94
N THR A 379 21.44 0.68 -8.56
CA THR A 379 22.43 1.57 -9.19
C THR A 379 23.25 2.32 -8.16
N THR A 380 24.42 2.83 -8.59
CA THR A 380 25.30 3.71 -7.79
C THR A 380 25.05 5.20 -8.04
N GLY A 381 24.12 5.53 -8.93
CA GLY A 381 23.81 6.88 -9.37
C GLY A 381 22.57 6.92 -10.25
N ASP A 382 22.36 8.06 -10.89
CA ASP A 382 21.27 8.24 -11.84
C ASP A 382 21.58 7.54 -13.17
N TRP A 383 20.63 6.77 -13.68
CA TRP A 383 20.78 5.96 -14.89
C TRP A 383 19.47 5.90 -15.66
N ASP A 384 19.54 6.24 -16.94
CA ASP A 384 18.45 6.03 -17.88
C ASP A 384 18.59 4.68 -18.59
N ALA A 385 17.52 3.89 -18.58
CA ALA A 385 17.45 2.69 -19.40
C ALA A 385 17.45 3.08 -20.89
N ARG A 386 18.48 2.65 -21.63
CA ARG A 386 18.55 2.86 -23.08
C ARG A 386 17.71 1.82 -23.80
N THR A 387 16.40 2.05 -23.87
CA THR A 387 15.43 1.12 -24.48
C THR A 387 15.57 1.01 -26.00
N GLY A 388 16.19 2.01 -26.66
CA GLY A 388 16.35 2.02 -28.12
C GLY A 388 14.99 2.00 -28.83
N GLY A 389 14.83 1.10 -29.80
CA GLY A 389 13.56 0.89 -30.53
C GLY A 389 12.66 -0.18 -29.91
N ALA A 390 12.91 -0.61 -28.67
CA ALA A 390 12.11 -1.63 -28.00
C ALA A 390 10.64 -1.20 -27.87
N ALA A 391 9.74 -2.14 -28.16
CA ALA A 391 8.30 -1.90 -28.09
C ALA A 391 7.72 -2.31 -26.72
N ALA A 392 8.35 -3.27 -26.03
CA ALA A 392 7.90 -3.79 -24.75
C ALA A 392 9.03 -3.80 -23.70
N ALA A 393 8.64 -3.76 -22.41
CA ALA A 393 9.57 -3.85 -21.27
C ALA A 393 10.42 -5.14 -21.31
N SER A 394 9.84 -6.23 -21.80
CA SER A 394 10.52 -7.53 -21.95
C SER A 394 11.67 -7.54 -22.96
N ASP A 395 11.74 -6.56 -23.86
CA ASP A 395 12.78 -6.51 -24.90
C ASP A 395 14.11 -6.01 -24.34
N TRP A 396 14.09 -5.32 -23.19
CA TRP A 396 15.25 -4.68 -22.56
C TRP A 396 15.40 -5.02 -21.07
N ILE A 397 14.50 -5.84 -20.53
CA ILE A 397 14.60 -6.42 -19.19
C ILE A 397 14.45 -7.93 -19.30
N ALA A 398 15.47 -8.66 -18.86
CA ALA A 398 15.45 -10.11 -18.80
C ALA A 398 15.47 -10.59 -17.34
N PRO A 399 14.72 -11.64 -16.97
CA PRO A 399 14.86 -12.27 -15.67
C PRO A 399 16.24 -12.94 -15.57
N VAL A 400 16.86 -12.84 -14.40
CA VAL A 400 18.10 -13.59 -14.13
C VAL A 400 17.76 -15.08 -14.08
N PRO A 401 18.44 -15.95 -14.84
CA PRO A 401 18.16 -17.38 -14.83
C PRO A 401 18.43 -18.00 -13.46
N GLU A 402 17.63 -18.98 -13.07
CA GLU A 402 17.75 -19.65 -11.76
C GLU A 402 19.14 -20.27 -11.52
N SER A 403 19.80 -20.74 -12.58
CA SER A 403 21.18 -21.26 -12.52
C SER A 403 22.21 -20.21 -12.07
N HIS A 404 21.90 -18.93 -12.21
CA HIS A 404 22.74 -17.81 -11.78
C HIS A 404 22.34 -17.30 -10.38
N ASN A 405 21.30 -17.86 -9.74
CA ASN A 405 20.89 -17.44 -8.39
C ASN A 405 22.01 -17.61 -7.34
N SER A 406 22.88 -18.61 -7.50
CA SER A 406 24.05 -18.80 -6.64
C SER A 406 25.15 -17.76 -6.87
N GLN A 407 25.12 -17.09 -8.02
CA GLN A 407 26.04 -16.01 -8.42
C GLN A 407 25.45 -14.63 -8.13
N LEU A 408 24.12 -14.55 -7.96
CA LEU A 408 23.45 -13.37 -7.44
C LEU A 408 23.90 -13.17 -5.99
N VAL A 409 24.82 -12.22 -5.81
CA VAL A 409 25.17 -11.73 -4.48
C VAL A 409 23.94 -11.03 -3.94
N THR A 410 23.23 -11.72 -3.03
CA THR A 410 22.26 -11.04 -2.18
C THR A 410 23.07 -10.06 -1.34
N LEU A 411 22.59 -8.81 -1.18
CA LEU A 411 23.24 -7.79 -0.34
C LEU A 411 23.51 -8.24 1.09
N THR A 412 22.92 -9.36 1.48
CA THR A 412 23.06 -10.07 2.74
C THR A 412 23.25 -11.56 2.44
N GLN A 413 24.31 -12.18 2.93
CA GLN A 413 24.53 -13.63 2.91
C GLN A 413 24.61 -14.14 4.35
N GLU A 414 23.87 -15.19 4.68
CA GLU A 414 23.98 -15.87 5.96
C GLU A 414 25.06 -16.96 5.88
N SER A 415 26.08 -16.88 6.75
CA SER A 415 27.14 -17.88 6.84
C SER A 415 27.64 -18.03 8.28
N GLY A 416 27.66 -19.25 8.81
CA GLY A 416 28.17 -19.52 10.16
C GLY A 416 27.42 -18.79 11.30
N GLY A 417 26.13 -18.48 11.10
CA GLY A 417 25.32 -17.72 12.08
C GLY A 417 25.54 -16.20 12.04
N LYS A 418 26.25 -15.70 11.02
CA LYS A 418 26.52 -14.28 10.81
C LYS A 418 25.91 -13.82 9.48
N THR A 419 25.34 -12.62 9.49
CA THR A 419 24.92 -11.93 8.27
C THR A 419 26.11 -11.16 7.71
N LEU A 420 26.57 -11.51 6.52
CA LEU A 420 27.55 -10.75 5.74
C LEU A 420 26.79 -9.81 4.80
N VAL A 421 27.26 -8.57 4.62
CA VAL A 421 26.69 -7.60 3.67
C VAL A 421 27.72 -7.21 2.61
N LEU A 422 27.27 -6.97 1.38
CA LEU A 422 28.15 -6.47 0.32
C LEU A 422 28.43 -4.98 0.56
N SER A 423 29.67 -4.66 0.92
CA SER A 423 30.08 -3.30 1.28
C SER A 423 31.20 -2.77 0.38
N THR A 424 31.26 -1.45 0.20
CA THR A 424 32.45 -0.80 -0.38
C THR A 424 33.56 -0.73 0.65
N VAL A 425 34.74 -1.22 0.28
CA VAL A 425 35.95 -1.12 1.11
C VAL A 425 36.73 0.15 0.76
N ASN A 426 36.60 0.61 -0.49
CA ASN A 426 37.10 1.88 -1.02
C ASN A 426 36.37 2.20 -2.34
N ASP A 427 36.70 3.32 -2.98
CA ASP A 427 36.05 3.83 -4.21
C ASP A 427 36.11 2.86 -5.42
N THR A 428 36.87 1.76 -5.33
CA THR A 428 37.09 0.82 -6.44
C THR A 428 36.94 -0.65 -6.08
N SER A 429 36.62 -1.02 -4.83
CA SER A 429 36.53 -2.41 -4.41
C SER A 429 35.37 -2.72 -3.47
N LEU A 430 34.78 -3.90 -3.70
CA LEU A 430 33.67 -4.46 -2.94
C LEU A 430 34.14 -5.70 -2.18
N ALA A 431 33.66 -5.87 -0.95
CA ALA A 431 33.87 -7.09 -0.19
C ALA A 431 32.64 -7.45 0.64
N MET A 432 32.44 -8.74 0.87
CA MET A 432 31.49 -9.21 1.88
C MET A 432 32.08 -8.92 3.26
N GLN A 433 31.45 -8.00 3.99
CA GLN A 433 31.84 -7.65 5.36
C GLN A 433 30.80 -8.18 6.33
N GLU A 434 31.22 -8.56 7.54
CA GLU A 434 30.27 -8.88 8.60
C GLU A 434 29.42 -7.65 8.89
N ARG A 435 28.10 -7.84 8.91
CA ARG A 435 27.15 -6.78 9.21
C ARG A 435 27.52 -6.18 10.57
N PRO A 436 27.80 -4.88 10.67
CA PRO A 436 28.18 -4.27 11.94
C PRO A 436 27.13 -4.55 13.03
N GLU A 437 27.56 -4.94 14.23
CA GLU A 437 26.67 -5.17 15.39
C GLU A 437 26.02 -3.88 15.93
N ALA A 438 26.35 -2.70 15.36
CA ALA A 438 25.89 -1.41 15.82
C ALA A 438 24.49 -1.02 15.26
N THR A 439 23.49 -1.14 16.14
CA THR A 439 22.23 -0.37 16.21
C THR A 439 21.69 0.24 14.90
N GLY A 440 21.31 -0.60 13.93
CA GLY A 440 20.18 -0.38 12.98
C GLY A 440 20.11 0.87 12.08
N GLY A 441 21.02 1.84 12.20
CA GLY A 441 20.86 3.18 11.62
C GLY A 441 21.31 3.33 10.16
N THR A 442 21.19 4.56 9.68
CA THR A 442 21.51 5.04 8.33
C THR A 442 22.94 4.73 7.89
N ASP A 443 23.94 4.89 8.75
CA ASP A 443 25.36 4.77 8.39
C ASP A 443 25.74 3.34 7.97
N ALA A 444 25.16 2.32 8.61
CA ALA A 444 25.35 0.92 8.22
C ALA A 444 24.61 0.55 6.92
N ALA A 445 23.63 1.35 6.49
CA ALA A 445 22.94 1.16 5.21
C ALA A 445 23.67 1.86 4.05
N LEU A 446 24.39 2.94 4.33
CA LEU A 446 25.21 3.67 3.35
C LEU A 446 26.47 2.91 2.95
N SER A 447 27.06 2.13 3.85
CA SER A 447 28.24 1.30 3.57
C SER A 447 27.93 0.04 2.75
N THR A 448 26.64 -0.35 2.64
CA THR A 448 26.19 -1.52 1.88
C THR A 448 25.84 -1.09 0.45
N LEU A 449 26.59 -1.57 -0.54
CA LEU A 449 26.38 -1.22 -1.95
C LEU A 449 25.93 -2.41 -2.79
N LYS A 450 25.05 -2.10 -3.75
CA LYS A 450 24.51 -3.01 -4.76
C LYS A 450 25.40 -2.97 -6.00
N SER A 451 25.91 -4.13 -6.43
CA SER A 451 26.45 -4.31 -7.79
C SER A 451 26.07 -5.67 -8.35
N SER A 452 25.70 -5.72 -9.63
CA SER A 452 25.83 -6.95 -10.42
C SER A 452 27.31 -7.17 -10.73
N ALA A 453 27.82 -8.35 -10.38
CA ALA A 453 29.08 -8.82 -10.95
C ALA A 453 28.80 -9.18 -12.41
N ASP A 454 29.05 -8.23 -13.33
CA ASP A 454 29.59 -8.48 -14.67
C ASP A 454 29.46 -7.23 -15.55
N GLU A 455 30.55 -6.48 -15.65
CA GLU A 455 30.74 -5.48 -16.72
C GLU A 455 32.01 -5.76 -17.54
N ARG A 456 32.54 -7.00 -17.51
CA ARG A 456 33.66 -7.40 -18.38
C ARG A 456 33.48 -8.83 -18.86
N VAL A 457 33.80 -9.03 -20.15
CA VAL A 457 33.79 -10.29 -20.91
C VAL A 457 32.37 -10.59 -21.41
N ILE A 458 31.99 -10.29 -22.65
CA ILE A 458 32.41 -10.99 -23.88
C ILE A 458 32.76 -9.96 -24.96
N LYS A 459 34.05 -9.65 -25.11
CA LYS A 459 34.61 -9.30 -26.42
C LYS A 459 35.13 -10.60 -27.00
N ASP A 460 34.39 -11.11 -27.96
CA ASP A 460 34.74 -12.26 -28.75
C ASP A 460 36.04 -11.95 -29.52
N GLN A 461 37.14 -12.58 -29.10
CA GLN A 461 38.32 -12.77 -29.92
C GLN A 461 38.43 -14.27 -30.19
N GLY A 462 38.18 -14.64 -31.44
CA GLY A 462 38.49 -15.96 -32.00
C GLY A 462 38.86 -15.80 -33.47
N CYS A 463 40.14 -15.99 -33.76
CA CYS A 463 40.77 -15.87 -35.07
C CYS A 463 40.13 -16.74 -36.18
N HIS A 464 40.05 -16.17 -37.39
CA HIS A 464 40.68 -16.71 -38.59
C HIS A 464 41.10 -15.59 -39.53
#